data_AF-A0A257G782-F1
#
_entry.id   AF-A0A257G782-F1
#
_cell.length_a   1.000
_cell.length_b   1.000
_cell.length_c   1.000
_cell.angle_alpha   90.00
_cell.angle_beta   90.00
_cell.angle_gamma   90.00
#
_symmetry.space_group_name_H-M   'P 1'
#
loop_
_entity.id
_entity.type
_entity.pdbx_description
1 polymer ?
#
loop_
_entity_poly.entity_id
_entity_poly.type
_entity_poly.pdbx_seq_one_letter_code
_entity_poly.pdbx_strand_id
1 'polypeptide(L)' 'MTEPPILTPRTARNRFLGYFGLKLCGLAALFGGVFLAKEAGGATVVSVLLLIVGAASLFVRPKHLGLTTRPER' A
#
# COMPACT_ATOMS: atom_id res chain seq x y z
N MET A 1 -2.62 20.53 -27.56
CA MET A 1 -3.92 20.29 -26.90
C MET A 1 -3.62 19.65 -25.56
N THR A 2 -3.80 20.38 -24.45
CA THR A 2 -3.62 19.87 -23.09
C THR A 2 -4.86 19.05 -22.73
N GLU A 3 -4.74 17.72 -22.69
CA GLU A 3 -5.82 16.87 -22.19
C GLU A 3 -6.20 17.30 -20.76
N PRO A 4 -7.50 17.36 -20.41
CA PRO A 4 -7.92 17.70 -19.07
C PRO A 4 -7.39 16.66 -18.06
N PRO A 5 -6.95 17.08 -16.86
CA PRO A 5 -6.45 16.17 -15.84
C PRO A 5 -7.52 15.12 -15.47
N ILE A 6 -7.11 13.85 -15.44
CA ILE A 6 -7.97 12.66 -15.23
C ILE A 6 -8.78 12.73 -13.94
N LEU A 7 -8.27 13.44 -12.93
CA LEU A 7 -8.89 13.64 -11.63
C LEU A 7 -8.80 15.10 -11.22
N THR A 8 -9.81 15.59 -10.51
CA THR A 8 -9.70 16.87 -9.82
C THR A 8 -8.57 16.79 -8.77
N PRO A 9 -7.81 17.89 -8.55
CA PRO A 9 -6.66 17.88 -7.64
C PRO A 9 -6.97 17.35 -6.23
N ARG A 10 -8.19 17.64 -5.75
CA ARG A 10 -8.68 17.19 -4.43
C ARG A 10 -8.84 15.67 -4.37
N THR A 11 -9.46 15.08 -5.38
CA THR A 11 -9.69 13.63 -5.44
C THR A 11 -8.37 12.87 -5.67
N ALA A 12 -7.48 13.41 -6.50
CA ALA A 12 -6.14 12.87 -6.68
C ALA A 12 -5.34 12.85 -5.37
N ARG A 13 -5.37 13.96 -4.60
CA ARG A 13 -4.69 14.06 -3.30
C ARG A 13 -5.22 13.04 -2.29
N ASN A 14 -6.54 12.90 -2.18
CA ASN A 14 -7.14 11.95 -1.23
C ASN A 14 -6.79 10.48 -1.57
N ARG A 15 -6.86 10.12 -2.86
CA ARG A 15 -6.47 8.76 -3.31
C ARG A 15 -4.98 8.50 -3.12
N PHE A 16 -4.14 9.53 -3.33
CA PHE A 16 -2.70 9.43 -3.12
C PHE A 16 -2.36 9.27 -1.64
N LEU A 17 -3.00 10.03 -0.75
CA LEU A 17 -2.87 9.86 0.70
C LEU A 17 -3.26 8.44 1.14
N GLY A 18 -4.35 7.90 0.60
CA GLY A 18 -4.74 6.51 0.85
C GLY A 18 -3.70 5.50 0.37
N TYR A 19 -3.18 5.66 -0.85
CA TYR A 19 -2.10 4.82 -1.38
C TYR A 19 -0.82 4.91 -0.54
N PHE A 20 -0.42 6.12 -0.18
CA PHE A 20 0.79 6.37 0.60
C PHE A 20 0.67 5.80 2.01
N GLY A 21 -0.48 6.03 2.68
CA GLY A 21 -0.78 5.43 3.97
C GLY A 21 -0.74 3.90 3.92
N LEU A 22 -1.32 3.28 2.89
CA LEU A 22 -1.23 1.84 2.70
C LEU A 22 0.23 1.35 2.57
N LYS A 23 1.07 2.07 1.81
CA LYS A 23 2.49 1.71 1.68
C LYS A 23 3.25 1.86 3.00
N LEU A 24 2.96 2.89 3.78
CA LEU A 24 3.54 3.06 5.11
C LEU A 24 3.11 1.95 6.07
N CYS A 25 1.82 1.62 6.12
CA CYS A 25 1.31 0.49 6.92
C CYS A 25 1.94 -0.84 6.49
N GLY A 26 2.07 -1.07 5.18
CA GLY A 26 2.73 -2.24 4.62
C GLY A 26 4.19 -2.36 5.04
N LEU A 27 4.93 -1.25 4.97
CA LEU A 27 6.32 -1.18 5.41
C LEU A 27 6.45 -1.45 6.93
N ALA A 28 5.58 -0.84 7.74
CA ALA A 28 5.54 -1.06 9.18
C ALA A 28 5.22 -2.53 9.51
N ALA A 29 4.31 -3.18 8.77
CA ALA A 29 3.99 -4.58 8.93
C ALA A 29 5.19 -5.49 8.60
N LEU A 30 5.93 -5.20 7.52
CA LEU A 30 7.16 -5.93 7.19
C LEU A 30 8.20 -5.80 8.32
N PHE A 31 8.46 -4.57 8.77
CA PHE A 31 9.41 -4.32 9.86
C PHE A 31 8.99 -5.02 11.16
N GLY A 32 7.71 -4.91 11.55
CA GLY A 32 7.18 -5.57 12.74
C GLY A 32 7.24 -7.09 12.64
N GLY A 33 6.94 -7.66 11.46
CA GLY A 33 7.04 -9.09 11.21
C GLY A 33 8.47 -9.62 11.37
N VAL A 34 9.46 -8.96 10.75
CA VAL A 34 10.88 -9.34 10.89
C VAL A 34 11.37 -9.18 12.34
N PHE A 35 11.03 -8.05 12.98
CA PHE A 35 11.43 -7.78 14.35
C PHE A 35 10.88 -8.83 15.31
N LEU A 36 9.58 -9.15 15.20
CA LEU A 36 8.93 -10.15 16.03
C LEU A 36 9.47 -11.56 15.78
N ALA A 37 9.77 -11.91 14.53
CA ALA A 37 10.41 -13.20 14.22
C ALA A 37 11.80 -13.31 14.84
N LYS A 38 12.55 -12.20 14.89
CA LYS A 38 13.88 -12.15 15.50
C LYS A 38 13.82 -12.29 17.03
N GLU A 39 12.93 -11.55 17.68
CA GLU A 39 12.73 -11.62 19.15
C GLU A 39 12.24 -13.00 19.61
N ALA A 40 11.35 -13.63 18.83
CA ALA A 40 10.81 -14.94 19.15
C ALA A 40 11.73 -16.12 18.77
N GLY A 41 12.93 -15.86 18.22
CA GLY A 41 13.85 -16.89 17.76
C GLY A 41 13.37 -17.70 16.56
N GLY A 42 12.39 -17.20 15.81
CA GLY A 42 11.81 -17.91 14.66
C GLY A 42 10.48 -17.33 14.18
N ALA A 43 9.96 -17.91 13.10
CA ALA A 43 8.70 -17.47 12.50
C ALA A 43 7.50 -17.88 13.37
N THR A 44 6.93 -16.92 14.08
CA THR A 44 5.64 -17.06 14.76
C THR A 44 4.49 -16.80 13.79
N VAL A 45 3.30 -17.33 14.09
CA VAL A 45 2.09 -17.10 13.28
C VAL A 45 1.85 -15.60 13.05
N VAL A 46 2.02 -14.78 14.08
CA VAL A 46 1.85 -13.32 14.00
C VAL A 46 2.90 -12.68 13.09
N SER A 47 4.18 -13.08 13.20
CA SER A 47 5.23 -12.57 12.32
C SER A 47 4.99 -12.92 10.85
N VAL A 48 4.52 -14.14 10.57
CA VAL A 48 4.21 -14.60 9.22
C VAL A 48 3.03 -13.83 8.64
N LEU A 49 1.97 -13.62 9.43
CA LEU A 49 0.82 -12.82 9.01
C LEU A 49 1.22 -11.38 8.70
N LEU A 50 2.04 -10.76 9.55
CA LEU A 50 2.57 -9.41 9.32
C LEU A 50 3.42 -9.32 8.04
N LEU A 51 4.27 -10.31 7.80
CA LEU A 51 5.07 -10.39 6.57
C LEU A 51 4.20 -10.58 5.32
N ILE A 52 3.18 -11.43 5.38
CA ILE A 52 2.23 -11.65 4.26
C ILE A 52 1.45 -10.37 3.97
N VAL A 53 0.90 -9.71 4.99
CA VAL A 53 0.15 -8.45 4.82
C VAL A 53 1.05 -7.35 4.28
N GLY A 54 2.27 -7.25 4.82
CA GLY A 54 3.30 -6.34 4.35
C GLY A 54 3.67 -6.59 2.89
N ALA A 55 3.88 -7.85 2.49
CA ALA A 55 4.17 -8.23 1.10
C ALA A 55 2.97 -7.95 0.18
N ALA A 56 1.75 -8.28 0.61
CA ALA A 56 0.53 -8.02 -0.16
C ALA A 56 0.35 -6.53 -0.46
N SER A 57 0.71 -5.65 0.48
CA SER A 57 0.66 -4.20 0.28
C SER A 57 1.57 -3.73 -0.88
N LEU A 58 2.67 -4.43 -1.18
CA LEU A 58 3.57 -4.09 -2.28
C LEU A 58 2.90 -4.29 -3.64
N PHE A 59 2.00 -5.28 -3.74
CA PHE A 59 1.25 -5.58 -4.96
C PHE A 59 0.10 -4.62 -5.23
N VAL A 60 -0.30 -3.81 -4.23
CA VAL A 60 -1.27 -2.73 -4.48
C VAL A 60 -0.58 -1.65 -5.32
N ARG A 61 -1.07 -1.48 -6.54
CA ARG A 61 -0.58 -0.50 -7.51
C ARG A 61 -1.49 0.74 -7.52
N PRO A 62 -0.98 1.92 -7.91
CA PRO A 62 -1.77 3.15 -8.03
C PRO A 62 -3.04 2.98 -8.89
N LYS A 63 -2.96 2.15 -9.94
CA LYS A 63 -4.10 1.81 -10.81
C LYS A 63 -5.26 1.13 -10.06
N HIS A 64 -4.99 0.36 -9.00
CA HIS A 64 -6.04 -0.31 -8.22
C HIS A 64 -6.84 0.69 -7.37
N LEU A 65 -6.25 1.85 -7.08
CA LEU A 65 -6.89 2.93 -6.32
C LEU A 65 -7.43 4.04 -7.25
N GLY A 66 -7.45 3.77 -8.55
CA GLY A 66 -7.93 4.73 -9.54
C GLY A 66 -7.09 6.00 -9.63
N LEU A 67 -5.80 5.96 -9.30
CA LEU A 67 -4.89 7.11 -9.45
C LEU A 67 -4.44 7.31 -10.91
N THR A 68 -4.47 6.26 -11.71
CA THR A 68 -3.94 6.26 -13.09
C THR A 68 -4.94 5.71 -14.12
N THR A 69 -6.17 5.39 -13.74
CA THR A 69 -7.23 4.97 -14.67
C THR A 69 -8.14 6.15 -14.99
N ARG A 70 -8.45 6.34 -16.29
CA ARG A 70 -9.54 7.23 -16.71
C ARG A 70 -10.87 6.65 -16.19
N PRO A 71 -11.78 7.49 -15.67
CA PRO A 71 -13.08 7.04 -15.16
C PRO A 71 -14.04 6.49 -16.24
N GLU A 72 -13.59 6.27 -17.47
CA GLU A 72 -14.41 5.68 -18.54
C GLU A 72 -13.82 4.35 -19.01
N ARG A 73 -14.26 3.27 -18.35
CA ARG A 73 -14.48 1.95 -18.95
C ARG A 73 -15.55 1.24 -18.15
#